data_AF-A0A6P0Y468-F1
#
_entry.id   AF-A0A6P0Y468-F1
#
_cell.length_a   1.000
_cell.length_b   1.000
_cell.length_c   1.000
_cell.angle_alpha   90.00
_cell.angle_beta   90.00
_cell.angle_gamma   90.00
#
_symmetry.space_group_name_H-M   'P 1'
#
loop_
_entity.id
_entity.type
_entity.pdbx_description
1 polymer ?
#
loop_
_entity_poly.entity_id
_entity_poly.type
_entity_poly.pdbx_seq_one_letter_code
_entity_poly.pdbx_strand_id
1 'polypeptide(L)'
;TKKYANDKVVFLEVSSDEFFKSYAQKFESFDLIYLDGLHTFEQTFRDFCASLAVAHSKTIWLIDDTCPRSYAQAQSSLQRCRQIQNFSGEKSGAWMGDVFKIVPAIHDFFPQYSFATFPDHGQTVVWQKWRKDFQPQWNSLKMISQLEYADFVELQSTLFKREPYENIFEIISHDLSES
;
A
#
# COMPACT_ATOMS: atom_id res chain seq x y z
N THR A 1 23.74 -5.52 -1.70
CA THR A 1 23.20 -4.32 -2.38
C THR A 1 24.14 -3.77 -3.45
N LYS A 2 25.35 -3.30 -3.15
CA LYS A 2 26.25 -2.72 -4.19
C LYS A 2 26.63 -3.64 -5.36
N LYS A 3 26.54 -4.97 -5.19
CA LYS A 3 26.82 -5.98 -6.23
C LYS A 3 25.92 -5.85 -7.48
N TYR A 4 24.72 -5.28 -7.34
CA TYR A 4 23.75 -5.16 -8.44
C TYR A 4 23.64 -3.74 -9.00
N ALA A 5 24.38 -2.78 -8.43
CA ALA A 5 24.36 -1.40 -8.88
C ALA A 5 25.00 -1.30 -10.27
N ASN A 6 24.36 -0.54 -11.15
CA ASN A 6 24.87 -0.17 -12.47
C ASN A 6 24.18 1.13 -12.91
N ASP A 7 24.48 1.62 -14.11
CA ASP A 7 23.94 2.89 -14.62
C ASP A 7 22.41 2.91 -14.73
N LYS A 8 21.75 1.75 -14.69
CA LYS A 8 20.29 1.57 -14.72
C LYS A 8 19.68 1.23 -13.36
N VAL A 9 20.51 1.00 -12.33
CA VAL A 9 20.07 0.56 -11.01
C VAL A 9 20.77 1.37 -9.92
N VAL A 10 20.03 2.30 -9.34
CA VAL A 10 20.49 3.17 -8.27
C VAL A 10 19.98 2.64 -6.93
N PHE A 11 20.88 2.48 -5.96
CA PHE A 11 20.54 2.15 -4.58
C PHE A 11 20.88 3.31 -3.66
N LEU A 12 19.91 3.72 -2.83
CA LEU A 12 20.10 4.73 -1.80
C LEU A 12 19.82 4.07 -0.44
N GLU A 13 20.80 4.10 0.46
CA GLU A 13 20.66 3.60 1.82
C GLU A 13 20.22 4.77 2.72
N VAL A 14 18.96 5.16 2.58
CA VAL A 14 18.32 6.28 3.29
C VAL A 14 16.90 5.89 3.68
N SER A 15 16.28 6.60 4.63
CA SER A 15 14.85 6.45 4.88
C SER A 15 14.01 7.00 3.72
N SER A 16 12.76 6.58 3.61
CA SER A 16 11.82 7.15 2.63
C SER A 16 11.62 8.66 2.83
N ASP A 17 11.52 9.13 4.08
CA ASP A 17 11.45 10.55 4.41
C ASP A 17 12.65 11.34 3.86
N GLU A 18 13.88 10.82 4.04
CA GLU A 18 15.08 11.47 3.52
C GLU A 18 15.16 11.39 1.99
N PHE A 19 14.71 10.27 1.41
CA PHE A 19 14.58 10.14 -0.04
C PHE A 19 13.68 11.23 -0.62
N PHE A 20 12.44 11.37 -0.12
CA PHE A 20 11.50 12.36 -0.63
C PHE A 20 11.94 13.80 -0.38
N LYS A 21 12.63 14.05 0.74
CA LYS A 21 13.15 15.38 1.08
C LYS A 21 14.34 15.82 0.23
N SER A 22 15.29 14.93 -0.03
CA SER A 22 16.64 15.32 -0.51
C SER A 22 17.06 14.67 -1.84
N TYR A 23 16.34 13.66 -2.31
CA TYR A 23 16.73 12.86 -3.48
C TYR A 23 15.66 12.82 -4.57
N ALA A 24 14.38 12.74 -4.22
CA ALA A 24 13.27 12.56 -5.16
C ALA A 24 13.26 13.60 -6.30
N GLN A 25 13.56 14.86 -5.99
CA GLN A 25 13.62 15.95 -6.99
C GLN A 25 14.71 15.80 -8.06
N LYS A 26 15.66 14.88 -7.87
CA LYS A 26 16.74 14.59 -8.82
C LYS A 26 16.34 13.56 -9.87
N PHE A 27 15.20 12.90 -9.69
CA PHE A 27 14.67 11.89 -10.59
C PHE A 27 13.52 12.47 -11.41
N GLU A 28 13.32 11.91 -12.60
CA GLU A 28 12.07 12.10 -13.34
C GLU A 28 10.92 11.37 -12.62
N SER A 29 9.68 11.59 -13.07
CA SER A 29 8.54 10.85 -12.54
C SER A 29 8.68 9.35 -12.80
N PHE A 30 8.13 8.53 -11.92
CA PHE A 30 8.26 7.07 -11.98
C PHE A 30 7.02 6.41 -12.60
N ASP A 31 7.21 5.44 -13.50
CA ASP A 31 6.11 4.61 -14.03
C ASP A 31 5.54 3.64 -12.99
N LEU A 32 6.37 3.15 -12.08
CA LEU A 32 6.01 2.22 -11.02
C LEU A 32 6.66 2.63 -9.71
N ILE A 33 5.86 2.70 -8.64
CA ILE A 33 6.31 3.00 -7.28
C ILE A 33 5.90 1.82 -6.39
N TYR A 34 6.88 1.14 -5.81
CA TYR A 34 6.65 0.03 -4.88
C TYR A 34 6.87 0.47 -3.45
N LEU A 35 5.84 0.36 -2.61
CA LEU A 35 5.85 0.72 -1.20
C LEU A 35 5.82 -0.56 -0.34
N ASP A 36 7.01 -0.96 0.12
CA ASP A 36 7.26 -2.09 1.01
C ASP A 36 8.26 -1.64 2.10
N GLY A 37 7.80 -0.68 2.90
CA GLY A 37 8.63 0.10 3.80
C GLY A 37 8.45 -0.29 5.26
N LEU A 38 8.26 0.71 6.11
CA LEU A 38 7.89 0.46 7.50
C LEU A 38 6.44 -0.06 7.53
N HIS A 39 6.22 -1.18 8.20
CA HIS A 39 4.93 -1.88 8.29
C HIS A 39 3.96 -1.15 9.24
N THR A 40 3.80 0.16 9.05
CA THR A 40 2.96 1.05 9.84
C THR A 40 2.14 1.92 8.92
N PHE A 41 0.84 2.01 9.18
CA PHE A 41 -0.08 2.84 8.41
C PHE A 41 0.41 4.28 8.22
N GLU A 42 0.88 4.95 9.27
CA GLU A 42 1.26 6.36 9.22
C GLU A 42 2.44 6.60 8.26
N GLN A 43 3.42 5.70 8.25
CA GLN A 43 4.56 5.82 7.34
C GLN A 43 4.14 5.49 5.91
N THR A 44 3.42 4.39 5.66
CA THR A 44 2.95 4.04 4.32
C THR A 44 2.05 5.13 3.72
N PHE A 45 1.18 5.73 4.53
CA PHE A 45 0.33 6.86 4.11
C PHE A 45 1.14 8.10 3.75
N ARG A 46 2.16 8.43 4.55
CA ARG A 46 3.09 9.53 4.26
C ARG A 46 3.88 9.27 2.98
N ASP A 47 4.40 8.05 2.80
CA ASP A 47 5.15 7.64 1.62
C ASP A 47 4.28 7.70 0.37
N PHE A 48 3.03 7.21 0.44
CA PHE A 48 2.06 7.34 -0.65
C PHE A 48 1.83 8.81 -1.01
N CYS A 49 1.56 9.68 -0.03
CA CYS A 49 1.34 11.10 -0.27
C CYS A 49 2.56 11.81 -0.88
N ALA A 50 3.76 11.52 -0.36
CA ALA A 50 5.00 12.11 -0.86
C ALA A 50 5.32 11.63 -2.28
N SER A 51 5.04 10.36 -2.59
CA SER A 51 5.27 9.76 -3.89
C SER A 51 4.41 10.37 -5.01
N LEU A 52 3.27 10.99 -4.68
CA LEU A 52 2.43 11.70 -5.66
C LEU A 52 3.19 12.82 -6.38
N ALA A 53 4.18 13.43 -5.72
CA ALA A 53 4.99 14.52 -6.29
C ALA A 53 6.00 14.04 -7.35
N VAL A 54 6.28 12.73 -7.40
CA VAL A 54 7.17 12.09 -8.38
C VAL A 54 6.42 11.10 -9.28
N ALA A 55 5.10 11.28 -9.39
CA ALA A 55 4.25 10.50 -10.26
C ALA A 55 3.85 11.31 -11.52
N HIS A 56 3.39 10.60 -12.53
CA HIS A 56 2.70 11.10 -13.70
C HIS A 56 1.34 10.38 -13.84
N SER A 57 0.54 10.75 -14.85
CA SER A 57 -0.83 10.23 -15.02
C SER A 57 -0.92 8.72 -15.26
N LYS A 58 0.20 8.06 -15.58
CA LYS A 58 0.27 6.62 -15.83
C LYS A 58 1.09 5.87 -14.77
N THR A 59 1.52 6.55 -13.71
CA THR A 59 2.19 5.91 -12.59
C THR A 59 1.26 4.90 -11.93
N ILE A 60 1.82 3.74 -11.64
CA ILE A 60 1.18 2.69 -10.85
C ILE A 60 1.88 2.62 -9.50
N TRP A 61 1.10 2.47 -8.43
CA TRP A 61 1.64 2.11 -7.12
C TRP A 61 1.33 0.66 -6.83
N LEU A 62 2.31 -0.06 -6.30
CA LEU A 62 2.13 -1.35 -5.67
C LEU A 62 2.44 -1.18 -4.18
N ILE A 63 1.48 -1.48 -3.32
CA ILE A 63 1.62 -1.33 -1.87
C ILE A 63 1.55 -2.71 -1.26
N ASP A 64 2.59 -3.11 -0.54
CA ASP A 64 2.65 -4.42 0.11
C ASP A 64 1.92 -4.45 1.46
N ASP A 65 1.77 -5.63 2.03
CA ASP A 65 1.26 -5.87 3.38
C ASP A 65 -0.18 -5.39 3.65
N THR A 66 -0.99 -5.25 2.61
CA THR A 66 -2.37 -4.79 2.73
C THR A 66 -3.35 -5.90 3.11
N CYS A 67 -2.94 -7.17 3.16
CA CYS A 67 -3.81 -8.29 3.56
C CYS A 67 -3.22 -9.16 4.68
N PRO A 68 -3.17 -8.66 5.93
CA PRO A 68 -2.78 -9.47 7.08
C PRO A 68 -3.62 -10.75 7.16
N ARG A 69 -2.99 -11.88 7.47
CA ARG A 69 -3.69 -13.19 7.57
C ARG A 69 -4.08 -13.57 8.99
N SER A 70 -3.66 -12.78 9.97
CA SER A 70 -4.00 -12.98 11.37
C SER A 70 -3.96 -11.66 12.14
N TYR A 71 -4.63 -11.65 13.29
CA TYR A 71 -4.54 -10.54 14.24
C TYR A 71 -3.09 -10.21 14.62
N ALA A 72 -2.23 -11.23 14.73
CA ALA A 72 -0.83 -11.03 15.08
C ALA A 72 -0.05 -10.34 13.95
N GLN A 73 -0.29 -10.73 12.69
CA GLN A 73 0.36 -10.12 11.53
C GLN A 73 -0.06 -8.66 11.35
N ALA A 74 -1.29 -8.31 11.72
CA ALA A 74 -1.87 -6.96 11.59
C ALA A 74 -1.36 -5.93 12.63
N GLN A 75 -0.50 -6.34 13.56
CA GLN A 75 -0.02 -5.44 14.63
C GLN A 75 1.03 -4.48 14.09
N SER A 76 0.89 -3.18 14.31
CA SER A 76 1.88 -2.16 13.90
C SER A 76 3.25 -2.29 14.54
N SER A 77 3.41 -3.13 15.56
CA SER A 77 4.68 -3.41 16.23
C SER A 77 5.10 -4.86 16.00
N LEU A 78 6.31 -5.06 15.45
CA LEU A 78 6.93 -6.37 15.31
C LEU A 78 7.04 -7.09 16.67
N GLN A 79 7.40 -6.36 17.73
CA GLN A 79 7.48 -6.95 19.08
C GLN A 79 6.11 -7.50 19.52
N ARG A 80 5.04 -6.74 19.30
CA ARG A 80 3.67 -7.16 19.64
C ARG A 80 3.21 -8.35 18.80
N CYS A 81 3.49 -8.32 17.49
CA CYS A 81 3.27 -9.42 16.56
C CYS A 81 3.90 -10.72 17.10
N ARG A 82 5.21 -10.69 17.41
CA ARG A 82 5.94 -11.86 17.92
C ARG A 82 5.42 -12.36 19.26
N GLN A 83 5.05 -11.46 20.18
CA GLN A 83 4.45 -11.85 21.45
C GLN A 83 3.14 -12.61 21.26
N ILE A 84 2.26 -12.12 20.39
CA ILE A 84 0.97 -12.76 20.12
C ILE A 84 1.19 -14.10 19.40
N GLN A 85 2.08 -14.17 18.41
CA GLN A 85 2.39 -15.43 17.71
C GLN A 85 2.89 -16.51 18.66
N ASN A 86 3.81 -16.13 19.57
CA ASN A 86 4.30 -17.05 20.60
C ASN A 86 3.19 -17.53 21.53
N PHE A 87 2.26 -16.66 21.90
CA PHE A 87 1.12 -16.99 22.76
C PHE A 87 0.07 -17.87 22.05
N SER A 88 -0.25 -17.57 20.79
CA SER A 88 -1.26 -18.28 20.00
C SER A 88 -0.76 -19.58 19.38
N GLY A 89 0.56 -19.80 19.36
CA GLY A 89 1.18 -20.93 18.65
C GLY A 89 1.20 -20.75 17.13
N GLU A 90 0.98 -19.53 16.63
CA GLU A 90 1.10 -19.22 15.20
C GLU A 90 2.54 -19.45 14.73
N LYS A 91 2.74 -20.36 13.77
CA LYS A 91 4.08 -20.74 13.26
C LYS A 91 4.57 -19.81 12.14
N SER A 92 3.72 -18.92 11.65
CA SER A 92 4.11 -17.96 10.62
C SER A 92 5.07 -16.94 11.21
N GLY A 93 6.21 -16.73 10.55
CA GLY A 93 7.12 -15.62 10.85
C GLY A 93 6.69 -14.30 10.19
N ALA A 94 5.56 -14.26 9.48
CA ALA A 94 5.12 -13.07 8.78
C ALA A 94 4.75 -11.94 9.76
N TRP A 95 4.98 -10.71 9.32
CA TRP A 95 4.54 -9.48 9.95
C TRP A 95 4.18 -8.55 8.79
N MET A 96 2.92 -8.10 8.73
CA MET A 96 2.43 -7.18 7.70
C MET A 96 2.16 -5.79 8.29
N GLY A 97 2.02 -5.70 9.60
CA GLY A 97 1.67 -4.46 10.25
C GLY A 97 0.23 -4.05 9.99
N ASP A 98 -0.07 -2.80 10.29
CA ASP A 98 -1.39 -2.23 10.06
C ASP A 98 -1.50 -1.49 8.72
N VAL A 99 -0.66 -1.87 7.76
CA VAL A 99 -0.57 -1.24 6.43
C VAL A 99 -1.90 -1.31 5.67
N PHE A 100 -2.72 -2.35 5.88
CA PHE A 100 -4.06 -2.49 5.28
C PHE A 100 -4.93 -1.24 5.41
N LYS A 101 -4.73 -0.41 6.45
CA LYS A 101 -5.43 0.87 6.67
C LYS A 101 -5.20 1.90 5.56
N ILE A 102 -4.17 1.72 4.74
CA ILE A 102 -3.92 2.55 3.57
C ILE A 102 -5.07 2.47 2.56
N VAL A 103 -5.70 1.31 2.40
CA VAL A 103 -6.79 1.11 1.44
C VAL A 103 -8.03 1.96 1.79
N PRO A 104 -8.55 1.96 3.03
CA PRO A 104 -9.61 2.89 3.43
C PRO A 104 -9.17 4.36 3.41
N ALA A 105 -7.89 4.67 3.64
CA ALA A 105 -7.40 6.04 3.49
C ALA A 105 -7.39 6.52 2.04
N ILE A 106 -6.93 5.69 1.09
CA ILE A 106 -6.99 5.96 -0.35
C ILE A 106 -8.45 6.01 -0.78
N HIS A 107 -9.32 5.16 -0.23
CA HIS A 107 -10.75 5.26 -0.43
C HIS A 107 -11.24 6.67 -0.10
N ASP A 108 -11.14 7.09 1.15
CA ASP A 108 -11.81 8.30 1.63
C ASP A 108 -11.22 9.61 1.13
N PHE A 109 -9.90 9.68 0.92
CA PHE A 109 -9.23 10.96 0.65
C PHE A 109 -8.72 11.12 -0.78
N PHE A 110 -8.79 10.07 -1.60
CA PHE A 110 -8.18 10.04 -2.93
C PHE A 110 -9.17 9.52 -4.00
N PRO A 111 -10.31 10.21 -4.25
CA PRO A 111 -11.32 9.77 -5.21
C PRO A 111 -10.81 9.65 -6.66
N GLN A 112 -9.74 10.38 -7.00
CA GLN A 112 -9.07 10.37 -8.29
C GLN A 112 -8.20 9.12 -8.54
N TYR A 113 -8.02 8.27 -7.53
CA TYR A 113 -7.30 7.01 -7.63
C TYR A 113 -8.24 5.81 -7.48
N SER A 114 -8.05 4.81 -8.34
CA SER A 114 -8.68 3.50 -8.22
C SER A 114 -7.66 2.49 -7.72
N PHE A 115 -8.15 1.39 -7.16
CA PHE A 115 -7.30 0.34 -6.62
C PHE A 115 -7.98 -1.02 -6.71
N ALA A 116 -7.17 -2.07 -6.64
CA ALA A 116 -7.57 -3.46 -6.52
C ALA A 116 -6.49 -4.23 -5.74
N THR A 117 -6.86 -5.36 -5.13
CA THR A 117 -5.94 -6.12 -4.27
C THR A 117 -5.75 -7.53 -4.80
N PHE A 118 -4.49 -7.95 -4.94
CA PHE A 118 -4.17 -9.30 -5.35
C PHE A 118 -4.51 -10.30 -4.24
N PRO A 119 -5.10 -11.47 -4.56
CA PRO A 119 -5.64 -12.38 -3.57
C PRO A 119 -4.56 -13.05 -2.71
N ASP A 120 -3.37 -13.30 -3.25
CA ASP A 120 -2.41 -14.21 -2.61
C ASP A 120 -1.20 -13.52 -1.97
N HIS A 121 -0.79 -12.37 -2.49
CA HIS A 121 0.44 -11.70 -2.07
C HIS A 121 0.21 -10.59 -1.04
N GLY A 122 -1.03 -10.21 -0.77
CA GLY A 122 -1.35 -9.12 0.15
C GLY A 122 -0.88 -7.77 -0.37
N GLN A 123 -0.92 -7.60 -1.68
CA GLN A 123 -0.51 -6.38 -2.36
C GLN A 123 -1.72 -5.68 -2.97
N THR A 124 -1.82 -4.38 -2.76
CA THR A 124 -2.82 -3.52 -3.41
C THR A 124 -2.15 -2.70 -4.49
N VAL A 125 -2.71 -2.74 -5.69
CA VAL A 125 -2.31 -1.87 -6.80
C VAL A 125 -3.22 -0.65 -6.84
N VAL A 126 -2.64 0.52 -7.10
CA VAL A 126 -3.33 1.81 -7.18
C VAL A 126 -2.92 2.51 -8.47
N TRP A 127 -3.87 3.11 -9.18
CA TRP A 127 -3.63 3.86 -10.41
C TRP A 127 -4.56 5.06 -10.51
N GLN A 128 -4.20 6.05 -11.33
CA GLN A 128 -5.00 7.25 -11.53
C GLN A 128 -6.24 6.91 -12.38
N LYS A 129 -7.40 6.84 -11.72
CA LYS A 129 -8.72 6.74 -12.35
C LYS A 129 -9.77 7.20 -11.34
N TRP A 130 -10.55 8.22 -11.73
CA TRP A 130 -11.64 8.73 -10.91
C TRP A 130 -12.72 7.67 -10.70
N ARG A 131 -13.08 7.42 -9.43
CA ARG A 131 -14.17 6.53 -9.06
C ARG A 131 -15.51 7.25 -9.18
N LYS A 132 -16.44 6.70 -9.96
CA LYS A 132 -17.70 7.36 -10.34
C LYS A 132 -18.76 7.39 -9.22
N ASP A 133 -18.85 6.33 -8.41
CA ASP A 133 -19.85 6.19 -7.33
C ASP A 133 -19.20 6.20 -5.94
N PHE A 134 -18.37 7.21 -5.69
CA PHE A 134 -17.60 7.33 -4.47
C PHE A 134 -18.29 8.22 -3.42
N GLN A 135 -18.30 7.77 -2.17
CA GLN A 135 -18.59 8.56 -0.97
C GLN A 135 -17.62 8.17 0.14
N PRO A 136 -16.99 9.12 0.86
CA PRO A 136 -16.12 8.75 1.98
C PRO A 136 -16.93 8.05 3.08
N GLN A 137 -16.40 6.96 3.61
CA GLN A 137 -17.08 6.13 4.62
C GLN A 137 -16.76 6.57 6.05
N TRP A 138 -15.53 7.00 6.32
CA TRP A 138 -15.05 7.41 7.64
C TRP A 138 -14.93 8.93 7.81
N ASN A 139 -14.62 9.66 6.74
CA ASN A 139 -14.36 11.11 6.75
C ASN A 139 -13.33 11.54 7.82
N SER A 140 -12.43 10.64 8.23
CA SER A 140 -11.53 10.88 9.36
C SER A 140 -10.33 9.93 9.33
N LEU A 141 -9.13 10.48 9.11
CA LEU A 141 -7.88 9.72 9.24
C LEU A 141 -7.70 9.15 10.65
N LYS A 142 -8.23 9.83 11.68
CA LYS A 142 -8.21 9.30 13.05
C LYS A 142 -9.02 8.02 13.16
N MET A 143 -10.23 7.98 12.60
CA MET A 143 -11.05 6.76 12.63
C MET A 143 -10.39 5.64 11.84
N ILE A 144 -9.81 5.93 10.68
CA ILE A 144 -9.08 4.95 9.87
C ILE A 144 -7.84 4.41 10.60
N SER A 145 -7.08 5.29 11.29
CA SER A 145 -5.91 4.88 12.09
C SER A 145 -6.25 3.93 13.24
N GLN A 146 -7.52 3.91 13.67
CA GLN A 146 -8.01 3.06 14.75
C GLN A 146 -8.60 1.73 14.28
N LEU A 147 -8.70 1.49 12.97
CA LEU A 147 -9.17 0.20 12.46
C LEU A 147 -8.27 -0.94 12.95
N GLU A 148 -8.88 -2.06 13.28
CA GLU A 148 -8.19 -3.26 13.73
C GLU A 148 -8.33 -4.38 12.69
N TYR A 149 -7.69 -5.51 12.97
CA TYR A 149 -7.77 -6.68 12.10
C TYR A 149 -9.21 -7.16 11.86
N ALA A 150 -10.10 -7.02 12.85
CA ALA A 150 -11.50 -7.39 12.69
C ALA A 150 -12.18 -6.56 11.59
N ASP A 151 -11.93 -5.25 11.56
CA ASP A 151 -12.44 -4.37 10.51
C ASP A 151 -11.90 -4.78 9.13
N PHE A 152 -10.61 -5.12 9.04
CA PHE A 152 -10.04 -5.68 7.80
C PHE A 152 -10.78 -6.94 7.35
N VAL A 153 -11.10 -7.85 8.27
CA VAL A 153 -11.80 -9.10 7.93
C VAL A 153 -13.16 -8.83 7.30
N GLU A 154 -13.87 -7.79 7.72
CA GLU A 154 -15.14 -7.35 7.13
C GLU A 154 -14.92 -6.66 5.78
N LEU A 155 -13.97 -5.72 5.74
CA LEU A 155 -13.70 -4.86 4.58
C LEU A 155 -13.05 -5.60 3.42
N GLN A 156 -12.27 -6.67 3.65
CA GLN A 156 -11.53 -7.36 2.58
C GLN A 156 -12.45 -7.95 1.49
N SER A 157 -13.72 -8.19 1.82
CA SER A 157 -14.72 -8.73 0.90
C SER A 157 -15.46 -7.65 0.09
N THR A 158 -15.45 -6.40 0.56
CA THR A 158 -16.25 -5.30 0.00
C THR A 158 -15.37 -4.17 -0.54
N LEU A 159 -14.46 -3.67 0.29
CA LEU A 159 -13.63 -2.52 -0.03
C LEU A 159 -12.41 -2.89 -0.85
N PHE A 160 -11.69 -3.97 -0.50
CA PHE A 160 -10.35 -4.25 -1.04
C PHE A 160 -10.35 -4.71 -2.50
N LYS A 161 -11.52 -5.03 -3.09
CA LYS A 161 -11.68 -5.48 -4.48
C LYS A 161 -10.66 -6.57 -4.83
N ARG A 162 -10.77 -7.70 -4.13
CA ARG A 162 -9.88 -8.84 -4.33
C ARG A 162 -10.25 -9.56 -5.61
N GLU A 163 -9.39 -9.44 -6.61
CA GLU A 163 -9.65 -9.89 -7.98
C GLU A 163 -8.48 -10.71 -8.52
N PRO A 164 -8.70 -11.67 -9.43
CA PRO A 164 -7.62 -12.38 -10.12
C PRO A 164 -6.68 -11.42 -10.86
N TYR A 165 -5.42 -11.83 -11.03
CA TYR A 165 -4.38 -11.03 -11.66
C TYR A 165 -4.79 -10.54 -13.04
N GLU A 166 -5.36 -11.44 -13.84
CA GLU A 166 -5.79 -11.19 -15.21
C GLU A 166 -6.81 -10.05 -15.25
N ASN A 167 -7.81 -10.07 -14.37
CA ASN A 167 -8.84 -9.04 -14.28
C ASN A 167 -8.23 -7.69 -13.87
N ILE A 168 -7.34 -7.67 -12.88
CA ILE A 168 -6.64 -6.44 -12.44
C ILE A 168 -5.83 -5.84 -13.59
N PHE A 169 -5.07 -6.67 -14.32
CA PHE A 169 -4.27 -6.21 -15.46
C PHE A 169 -5.13 -5.70 -16.61
N GLU A 170 -6.25 -6.36 -16.92
CA GLU A 170 -7.20 -5.93 -17.95
C GLU A 170 -7.80 -4.56 -17.60
N ILE A 171 -8.26 -4.37 -16.36
CA ILE A 171 -8.83 -3.10 -15.89
C ILE A 171 -7.80 -1.97 -16.00
N ILE A 172 -6.59 -2.18 -15.50
CA ILE A 172 -5.54 -1.15 -15.52
C ILE A 172 -5.15 -0.83 -16.97
N SER A 173 -4.96 -1.85 -17.81
CA SER A 173 -4.58 -1.65 -19.22
C SER A 173 -5.64 -0.85 -19.97
N HIS A 174 -6.92 -1.16 -19.76
CA HIS A 174 -8.04 -0.41 -20.30
C HIS A 174 -7.99 1.05 -19.82
N ASP A 175 -7.93 1.28 -18.50
CA ASP A 175 -7.97 2.62 -17.92
C ASP A 175 -6.80 3.52 -18.34
N LEU A 176 -5.59 2.97 -18.44
CA LEU A 176 -4.40 3.71 -18.88
C LEU A 176 -4.37 3.99 -20.39
N SER A 177 -5.15 3.24 -21.19
CA SER A 177 -5.30 3.50 -22.62
C SER A 177 -6.27 4.65 -22.92
N GLU A 178 -7.24 4.88 -22.04
CA GLU A 178 -8.19 6.01 -22.13
C GLU A 178 -7.63 7.35 -21.61
N SER A 179 -6.43 7.32 -21.03
CA SER A 179 -5.75 8.45 -20.35
C SER A 179 -4.65 9.08 -21.21
#